data_AF-A0A356BAV8-F1
#
_entry.id   AF-A0A356BAV8-F1
#
_cell.length_a   1.000
_cell.length_b   1.000
_cell.length_c   1.000
_cell.angle_alpha   90.00
_cell.angle_beta   90.00
_cell.angle_gamma   90.00
#
_symmetry.space_group_name_H-M   'P 1'
#
loop_
_entity.id
_entity.type
_entity.pdbx_description
1 polymer ?
#
loop_
_entity_poly.entity_id
_entity_poly.type
_entity_poly.pdbx_seq_one_letter_code
_entity_poly.pdbx_strand_id
1 'polypeptide(L)'
;MAQSRRLELHPDRLFPSDPVVRDIARRLYQQIKDLPIVSPHGHTDPRWFAEDANWDNATALLLLPDHYVFRMLYSQGIKLEEL
;
A
#
# COMPACT_ATOMS: atom_id res chain seq x y z
N MET A 1 16.05 -5.70 -22.19
CA MET A 1 15.42 -4.73 -21.28
C MET A 1 13.94 -5.02 -21.27
N ALA A 2 13.33 -5.32 -20.12
CA ALA A 2 11.89 -5.55 -20.05
C ALA A 2 11.17 -4.22 -20.37
N GLN A 3 10.22 -4.26 -21.30
CA GLN A 3 9.37 -3.11 -21.58
C GLN A 3 8.54 -2.78 -20.33
N SER A 4 8.59 -1.53 -19.88
CA SER A 4 7.75 -1.09 -18.76
C SER A 4 6.29 -1.08 -19.21
N ARG A 5 5.45 -1.87 -18.54
CA ARG A 5 4.00 -1.88 -18.74
C ARG A 5 3.39 -0.72 -17.96
N ARG A 6 2.51 0.05 -18.59
CA ARG A 6 1.76 1.12 -17.92
C ARG A 6 0.98 0.57 -16.74
N LEU A 7 1.15 1.18 -15.56
CA LEU A 7 0.34 0.92 -14.39
C LEU A 7 -0.95 1.75 -14.49
N GLU A 8 -2.12 1.10 -14.54
CA GLU A 8 -3.43 1.76 -14.56
C GLU A 8 -4.19 1.43 -13.27
N LEU A 9 -4.35 2.44 -12.40
CA LEU A 9 -5.14 2.33 -11.18
C LEU A 9 -6.54 2.91 -11.44
N HIS A 10 -7.53 2.03 -11.61
CA HIS A 10 -8.90 2.46 -11.90
C HIS A 10 -9.48 3.29 -10.72
N PRO A 11 -10.20 4.40 -10.98
CA PRO A 11 -10.81 5.22 -9.93
C PRO A 11 -11.89 4.46 -9.15
N ASP A 12 -12.64 3.57 -9.81
CA ASP A 12 -13.66 2.71 -9.18
C ASP A 12 -13.11 1.34 -8.71
N ARG A 13 -11.80 1.23 -8.40
CA ARG A 13 -11.21 -0.01 -7.87
C ARG A 13 -11.93 -0.44 -6.59
N LEU A 14 -12.11 -1.75 -6.42
CA LEU A 14 -12.83 -2.37 -5.30
C LEU A 14 -14.35 -2.10 -5.23
N PHE A 15 -14.92 -1.28 -6.13
CA PHE A 15 -16.38 -1.13 -6.20
C PHE A 15 -17.02 -2.35 -6.89
N PRO A 16 -18.30 -2.66 -6.57
CA PRO A 16 -19.04 -3.73 -7.24
C PRO A 16 -19.09 -3.57 -8.76
N SER A 17 -19.27 -4.70 -9.46
CA SER A 17 -19.37 -4.73 -10.94
C SER A 17 -20.73 -4.25 -11.45
N ASP A 18 -21.80 -4.43 -10.67
CA ASP A 18 -23.14 -3.94 -11.00
C ASP A 18 -23.15 -2.40 -11.14
N PRO A 19 -23.64 -1.84 -12.27
CA PRO A 19 -23.57 -0.40 -12.53
C PRO A 19 -24.33 0.45 -11.52
N VAL A 20 -25.49 -0.01 -11.05
CA VAL A 20 -26.34 0.74 -10.11
C VAL A 20 -25.68 0.75 -8.73
N VAL A 21 -25.19 -0.40 -8.26
CA VAL A 21 -24.47 -0.50 -6.99
C VAL A 21 -23.15 0.26 -7.04
N ARG A 22 -22.42 0.24 -8.16
CA ARG A 22 -21.19 1.02 -8.35
C ARG A 22 -21.45 2.52 -8.26
N ASP A 23 -22.54 3.01 -8.82
CA ASP A 23 -22.88 4.44 -8.72
C ASP A 23 -23.16 4.86 -7.27
N ILE A 24 -23.88 4.02 -6.53
CA ILE A 24 -24.10 4.22 -5.09
C ILE A 24 -22.76 4.26 -4.34
N ALA A 25 -21.89 3.26 -4.57
CA ALA A 25 -20.56 3.19 -3.94
C ALA A 25 -19.72 4.44 -4.26
N ARG A 26 -19.75 4.90 -5.51
CA ARG A 26 -19.06 6.12 -5.94
C ARG A 26 -19.57 7.35 -5.21
N ARG A 27 -20.89 7.55 -5.13
CA ARG A 27 -21.49 8.70 -4.43
C ARG A 27 -21.12 8.72 -2.94
N LEU A 28 -21.15 7.56 -2.28
CA LEU A 28 -20.75 7.44 -0.88
C LEU A 28 -19.25 7.72 -0.69
N TYR A 29 -18.39 7.11 -1.50
CA TYR A 29 -16.94 7.29 -1.39
C TYR A 29 -16.50 8.75 -1.63
N GLN A 30 -17.11 9.45 -2.60
CA GLN A 30 -16.80 10.86 -2.86
C GLN A 30 -17.08 11.77 -1.66
N GLN A 31 -17.99 11.40 -0.77
CA GLN A 31 -18.27 12.18 0.44
C GLN A 31 -17.22 11.97 1.55
N ILE A 32 -16.47 10.88 1.52
CA ILE A 32 -15.60 10.47 2.64
C ILE A 32 -14.11 10.37 2.30
N LYS A 33 -13.73 10.29 1.01
CA LYS A 33 -12.35 10.00 0.59
C LYS A 33 -11.30 11.01 1.07
N ASP A 34 -11.72 12.25 1.33
CA ASP A 34 -10.85 13.37 1.72
C ASP A 34 -10.96 13.69 3.23
N LEU A 35 -11.69 12.86 4.00
CA LEU A 35 -11.72 13.01 5.45
C LEU A 35 -10.36 12.65 6.06
N PRO A 36 -9.96 13.29 7.18
CA PRO A 36 -8.72 12.94 7.87
C PRO A 36 -8.69 11.47 8.29
N ILE A 37 -7.54 10.83 8.11
CA ILE A 37 -7.31 9.47 8.60
C ILE A 37 -7.18 9.52 10.12
N VAL A 38 -8.03 8.76 10.81
CA VAL A 38 -7.87 8.47 12.23
C VAL A 38 -7.27 7.07 12.36
N SER A 39 -6.02 6.98 12.82
CA SER A 39 -5.29 5.72 13.02
C SER A 39 -5.07 5.47 14.51
N PRO A 40 -6.05 4.90 15.23
CA PRO A 40 -6.03 4.82 16.69
C PRO A 40 -5.12 3.71 17.23
N HIS A 41 -4.57 2.85 16.36
CA HIS A 41 -3.67 1.75 16.73
C HIS A 41 -2.70 1.48 15.59
N GLY A 42 -1.41 1.36 15.88
CA GLY A 42 -0.36 1.13 14.89
C GLY A 42 1.01 0.90 15.51
N HIS A 43 1.99 0.63 14.65
CA HIS A 43 3.36 0.27 15.04
C HIS A 43 4.43 1.03 14.24
N THR A 44 4.12 2.23 13.72
CA THR A 44 5.14 3.09 13.10
C THR A 44 6.14 3.57 14.15
N ASP A 45 7.42 3.67 13.79
CA ASP A 45 8.44 4.13 14.73
C ASP A 45 8.26 5.63 15.02
N PRO A 46 8.08 6.04 16.29
CA PRO A 46 7.92 7.46 16.63
C PRO A 46 9.14 8.31 16.28
N ARG A 47 10.34 7.72 16.19
CA ARG A 47 11.58 8.45 15.84
C ARG A 47 11.53 9.04 14.44
N TRP A 48 10.81 8.41 13.50
CA TRP A 48 10.64 8.94 12.15
C TRP A 48 10.09 10.36 12.15
N PHE A 49 9.14 10.65 13.06
CA PHE A 49 8.53 11.97 13.18
C PHE A 49 9.33 12.92 14.06
N ALA A 50 10.12 12.40 15.00
CA ALA A 50 10.94 13.21 15.89
C ALA A 50 12.21 13.72 15.21
N GLU A 51 12.83 12.90 14.37
CA GLU A 51 14.10 13.20 13.71
C GLU A 51 13.93 13.71 12.28
N ASP A 52 12.80 13.40 11.62
CA ASP A 52 12.49 13.79 10.23
C ASP A 52 13.62 13.41 9.24
N ALA A 53 14.32 12.31 9.53
CA ALA A 53 15.38 11.80 8.68
C ALA A 53 14.81 11.09 7.45
N ASN A 54 15.49 11.23 6.31
CA ASN A 54 15.13 10.49 5.10
C ASN A 54 15.36 8.98 5.28
N TRP A 55 14.55 8.16 4.60
CA TRP A 55 14.83 6.73 4.46
C TRP A 55 16.00 6.48 3.49
N ASP A 56 16.78 5.45 3.76
CA ASP A 56 17.99 5.13 2.98
C ASP A 56 17.68 4.64 1.55
N ASN A 57 16.71 3.73 1.40
CA ASN A 57 16.36 3.12 0.12
C ASN A 57 14.97 2.44 0.16
N ALA A 58 14.53 1.94 -1.00
CA ALA A 58 13.23 1.28 -1.15
C ALA A 58 13.12 -0.03 -0.34
N THR A 59 14.20 -0.81 -0.24
CA THR A 59 14.21 -2.08 0.49
C THR A 59 14.00 -1.86 1.99
N ALA A 60 14.67 -0.86 2.57
CA ALA A 60 14.56 -0.48 3.97
C ALA A 60 13.15 0.02 4.36
N LEU A 61 12.40 0.60 3.43
CA LEU A 61 11.06 1.13 3.69
C LEU A 61 9.92 0.15 3.34
N LEU A 62 10.01 -0.53 2.19
CA LEU A 62 8.87 -1.26 1.60
C LEU A 62 8.99 -2.79 1.69
N LEU A 63 10.20 -3.33 1.84
CA LEU A 63 10.43 -4.79 1.78
C LEU A 63 10.79 -5.36 3.15
N LEU A 64 11.90 -4.92 3.73
CA LEU A 64 12.43 -5.48 4.98
C LEU A 64 11.48 -5.37 6.18
N PRO A 65 10.79 -4.24 6.44
CA PRO A 65 9.91 -4.15 7.60
C PRO A 65 8.56 -4.84 7.36
N ASP A 66 8.18 -5.14 6.11
CA ASP A 66 6.89 -5.72 5.77
C ASP A 66 6.98 -7.25 5.60
N HIS A 67 6.64 -7.93 6.70
CA HIS A 67 6.61 -9.38 6.73
C HIS A 67 5.57 -10.00 5.80
N TYR A 68 4.53 -9.28 5.33
CA TYR A 68 3.63 -9.85 4.32
C TYR A 68 4.35 -10.07 2.99
N VAL A 69 5.22 -9.14 2.60
CA VAL A 69 5.95 -9.20 1.33
C VAL A 69 7.00 -10.30 1.37
N PHE A 70 7.94 -10.24 2.33
CA PHE A 70 9.02 -11.22 2.35
C PHE A 70 8.54 -12.64 2.71
N ARG A 71 7.44 -12.81 3.47
CA ARG A 71 6.87 -14.15 3.68
C ARG A 71 6.40 -14.78 2.37
N MET A 72 5.86 -13.98 1.45
CA MET A 72 5.46 -14.49 0.14
C MET A 72 6.67 -14.84 -0.73
N LEU A 73 7.71 -14.01 -0.74
CA LEU A 73 8.96 -14.31 -1.46
C LEU A 73 9.64 -15.58 -0.92
N TYR A 74 9.74 -15.68 0.39
CA TYR A 74 10.26 -16.87 1.07
C TYR A 74 9.45 -18.13 0.77
N SER A 75 8.11 -18.01 0.66
CA SER A 75 7.26 -19.13 0.27
C SER A 75 7.55 -19.67 -1.14
N GLN A 76 8.19 -18.86 -2.00
CA GLN A 76 8.62 -19.25 -3.34
C GLN A 76 10.09 -19.72 -3.39
N GLY A 77 10.75 -19.85 -2.24
CA GLY A 77 12.12 -20.34 -2.13
C GLY A 77 13.21 -19.28 -2.16
N ILE A 78 12.86 -17.99 -2.14
CA ILE A 78 13.83 -16.89 -2.04
C ILE A 78 14.28 -16.78 -0.58
N LYS A 79 15.58 -16.85 -0.32
CA LYS A 79 16.10 -16.80 1.05
C LYS A 79 16.08 -15.37 1.59
N LEU A 80 15.98 -15.21 2.90
CA LEU A 80 15.90 -13.88 3.52
C LEU A 80 17.17 -13.06 3.31
N GLU A 81 18.34 -13.72 3.23
CA GLU A 81 19.63 -13.07 2.94
C GLU A 81 19.76 -12.56 1.50
N GLU A 82 18.82 -12.89 0.61
CA GLU A 82 18.76 -12.41 -0.77
C GLU A 82 17.81 -11.20 -0.95
N LEU A 83 17.15 -10.75 0.13
CA LEU A 83 16.18 -9.65 0.16
C LEU A 83 16.80 -8.36 0.73
#